data_AF-A0A5E4KDL6-F1
#
_entry.id   AF-A0A5E4KDL6-F1
#
_cell.length_a   1.000
_cell.length_b   1.000
_cell.length_c   1.000
_cell.angle_alpha   90.00
_cell.angle_beta   90.00
_cell.angle_gamma   90.00
#
_symmetry.space_group_name_H-M   'P 1'
#
loop_
_entity.id
_entity.type
_entity.pdbx_description
1 polymer ?
#
loop_
_entity_poly.entity_id
_entity_poly.type
_entity_poly.pdbx_seq_one_letter_code
_entity_poly.pdbx_strand_id
1 'polypeptide(L)'
;MVSIALYEKIVRIKKDNIQLTEFLKEIERIDDEIIKQEYMPALRDMRALIEGLCKYICQTNDIQIKSDDPNINHLSSALLENKIIDYHILPWFNAFNSVANEAAHEIDSSKIFEMEQEIKNDLFETTIKLGQHLILQLFSKV
;
A
#
# COMPACT_ATOMS: atom_id res chain seq x y z
N MET A 1 -21.81 1.29 -9.20
CA MET A 1 -21.07 2.52 -8.82
C MET A 1 -19.70 2.42 -9.44
N VAL A 2 -19.33 3.36 -10.33
CA VAL A 2 -17.96 3.41 -10.85
C VAL A 2 -17.07 3.85 -9.69
N SER A 3 -16.24 2.94 -9.19
CA SER A 3 -15.22 3.27 -8.20
C SER A 3 -14.26 4.26 -8.85
N ILE A 4 -14.17 5.47 -8.31
CA ILE A 4 -13.19 6.47 -8.73
C ILE A 4 -11.79 5.89 -8.49
N ALA A 5 -10.92 5.96 -9.50
CA ALA A 5 -9.53 5.50 -9.46
C ALA A 5 -8.75 6.14 -8.29
N LEU A 6 -7.76 5.43 -7.74
CA LEU A 6 -6.98 5.93 -6.60
C LEU A 6 -6.26 7.23 -6.96
N TYR A 7 -5.74 7.31 -8.19
CA TYR A 7 -5.10 8.49 -8.75
C TYR A 7 -6.00 9.73 -8.65
N GLU A 8 -7.24 9.63 -9.13
CA GLU A 8 -8.19 10.75 -9.12
C GLU A 8 -8.52 11.22 -7.71
N LYS A 9 -8.57 10.30 -6.73
CA LYS A 9 -8.79 10.64 -5.32
C LYS A 9 -7.60 11.45 -4.78
N ILE A 10 -6.37 11.06 -5.09
CA ILE A 10 -5.15 11.68 -4.54
C ILE A 10 -4.86 13.03 -5.19
N VAL A 11 -5.02 13.16 -6.51
CA VAL A 11 -4.86 14.45 -7.21
C VAL A 11 -5.80 15.52 -6.66
N ARG A 12 -7.02 15.14 -6.24
CA ARG A 12 -7.95 16.07 -5.57
C ARG A 12 -7.45 16.55 -4.21
N ILE A 13 -6.64 15.75 -3.50
CA ILE A 13 -6.12 16.06 -2.16
C ILE A 13 -4.82 16.87 -2.23
N LYS A 14 -3.97 16.65 -3.24
CA LYS A 14 -2.57 17.15 -3.27
C LYS A 14 -2.18 17.88 -4.56
N LYS A 15 -3.08 18.70 -5.11
CA LYS A 15 -2.97 19.34 -6.44
C LYS A 15 -1.66 20.14 -6.70
N ASP A 16 -0.95 20.57 -5.66
CA ASP A 16 0.17 21.53 -5.78
C ASP A 16 1.53 21.03 -5.25
N ASN A 17 1.70 19.74 -4.91
CA ASN A 17 2.97 19.23 -4.35
C ASN A 17 3.81 18.46 -5.40
N ILE A 18 4.76 19.16 -6.03
CA ILE A 18 5.66 18.63 -7.07
C ILE A 18 6.49 17.43 -6.59
N GLN A 19 6.80 17.33 -5.28
CA GLN A 19 7.59 16.22 -4.73
C GLN A 19 6.83 14.87 -4.73
N LEU A 20 5.52 14.88 -4.94
CA LEU A 20 4.69 13.67 -4.98
C LEU A 20 4.53 13.08 -6.39
N THR A 21 5.16 13.68 -7.41
CA THR A 21 4.96 13.29 -8.82
C THR A 21 5.36 11.84 -9.10
N GLU A 22 6.39 11.31 -8.42
CA GLU A 22 6.81 9.92 -8.58
C GLU A 22 5.78 8.95 -8.01
N PHE A 23 5.27 9.20 -6.79
CA PHE A 23 4.20 8.40 -6.20
C PHE A 23 2.91 8.43 -7.04
N LEU A 24 2.57 9.59 -7.64
CA LEU A 24 1.40 9.70 -8.52
C LEU A 24 1.50 8.81 -9.77
N LYS A 25 2.70 8.69 -10.37
CA LYS A 25 2.94 7.77 -11.50
C LYS A 25 2.82 6.31 -11.08
N GLU A 26 3.31 5.97 -9.89
CA GLU A 26 3.15 4.62 -9.35
C GLU A 26 1.67 4.29 -9.12
N ILE A 27 0.88 5.23 -8.60
CA ILE A 27 -0.55 5.06 -8.42
C ILE A 27 -1.28 4.85 -9.75
N GLU A 28 -0.96 5.65 -10.77
CA GLU A 28 -1.54 5.51 -12.11
C GLU A 28 -1.26 4.12 -12.69
N ARG A 29 -0.02 3.64 -12.57
CA ARG A 29 0.37 2.28 -12.99
C ARG A 29 -0.39 1.19 -12.23
N ILE A 30 -0.54 1.33 -10.91
CA ILE A 30 -1.28 0.37 -10.08
C ILE A 30 -2.77 0.36 -10.48
N ASP A 31 -3.38 1.53 -10.73
CA ASP A 31 -4.77 1.62 -11.20
C ASP A 31 -4.94 0.89 -12.56
N ASP A 32 -3.98 1.04 -13.49
CA ASP A 32 -3.97 0.31 -14.77
C ASP A 32 -3.88 -1.21 -14.59
N GLU A 33 -3.00 -1.68 -13.70
CA GLU A 33 -2.85 -3.11 -13.36
C GLU A 33 -4.16 -3.68 -12.77
N ILE A 34 -4.83 -2.92 -11.88
CA ILE A 34 -6.12 -3.30 -11.30
C ILE A 34 -7.21 -3.38 -12.38
N ILE A 35 -7.28 -2.40 -13.30
CA ILE A 35 -8.26 -2.39 -14.40
C ILE A 35 -8.08 -3.61 -15.31
N LYS A 36 -6.83 -4.03 -15.54
CA LYS A 36 -6.48 -5.23 -16.31
C LYS A 36 -6.64 -6.54 -15.52
N GLN A 37 -7.05 -6.47 -14.25
CA GLN A 37 -7.14 -7.62 -13.33
C GLN A 37 -5.79 -8.32 -13.08
N GLU A 38 -4.69 -7.58 -13.23
CA GLU A 38 -3.33 -8.04 -12.92
C GLU A 38 -3.05 -7.86 -11.43
N TYR A 39 -3.81 -8.58 -10.59
CA TYR A 39 -3.84 -8.35 -9.14
C TYR A 39 -2.49 -8.57 -8.43
N MET A 40 -1.71 -9.56 -8.86
CA MET A 40 -0.43 -9.89 -8.23
C MET A 40 0.62 -8.80 -8.45
N PRO A 41 0.86 -8.32 -9.70
CA PRO A 41 1.62 -7.10 -9.96
C PRO A 41 1.10 -5.90 -9.14
N ALA A 42 -0.21 -5.64 -9.20
CA ALA A 42 -0.82 -4.53 -8.47
C ALA A 42 -0.53 -4.57 -6.97
N LEU A 43 -0.64 -5.74 -6.33
CA LEU A 43 -0.34 -5.91 -4.90
C LEU A 43 1.14 -5.73 -4.58
N ARG A 44 2.04 -6.26 -5.40
CA ARG A 44 3.49 -6.08 -5.24
C ARG A 44 3.86 -4.59 -5.34
N ASP A 45 3.32 -3.92 -6.35
CA ASP A 45 3.64 -2.52 -6.62
C ASP A 45 2.98 -1.58 -5.60
N MET A 46 1.77 -1.90 -5.14
CA MET A 46 1.12 -1.23 -4.02
C MET A 46 1.90 -1.38 -2.70
N ARG A 47 2.53 -2.55 -2.46
CA ARG A 47 3.40 -2.76 -1.31
C ARG A 47 4.63 -1.85 -1.36
N ALA A 48 5.30 -1.78 -2.52
CA ALA A 48 6.44 -0.90 -2.70
C ALA A 48 6.07 0.58 -2.49
N LEU A 49 4.94 1.02 -3.04
CA LEU A 49 4.41 2.38 -2.86
C LEU A 49 4.12 2.69 -1.39
N ILE A 50 3.44 1.80 -0.67
CA ILE A 50 3.14 1.98 0.77
C ILE A 50 4.43 2.06 1.58
N GLU A 51 5.42 1.20 1.30
CA GLU A 51 6.72 1.24 1.95
C GLU A 51 7.45 2.57 1.67
N GLY A 52 7.45 3.02 0.41
CA GLY A 52 8.02 4.29 -0.02
C GLY A 52 7.38 5.49 0.67
N LEU A 53 6.05 5.52 0.78
CA LEU A 53 5.30 6.56 1.49
C LEU A 53 5.65 6.59 2.98
N CYS A 54 5.70 5.42 3.64
CA CYS A 54 6.09 5.36 5.04
C CYS A 54 7.53 5.85 5.26
N LYS A 55 8.47 5.44 4.40
CA LYS A 55 9.87 5.92 4.43
C LYS A 55 9.93 7.44 4.27
N TYR A 56 9.20 7.99 3.29
CA TYR A 56 9.12 9.43 3.06
C TYR A 56 8.57 10.17 4.29
N ILE A 57 7.46 9.70 4.88
CA ILE A 57 6.86 10.32 6.06
C ILE A 57 7.81 10.26 7.26
N CYS A 58 8.49 9.14 7.48
CA CYS A 58 9.50 9.04 8.53
C CYS A 58 10.64 10.05 8.31
N GLN A 59 11.13 10.19 7.08
CA GLN A 59 12.18 11.15 6.74
C GLN A 59 11.75 12.59 6.95
N THR A 60 10.54 12.98 6.52
CA THR A 60 10.03 14.36 6.67
C THR A 60 9.71 14.74 8.11
N ASN A 61 9.54 13.76 8.99
CA ASN A 61 9.27 13.96 10.42
C ASN A 61 10.49 13.64 11.32
N ASP A 62 11.68 13.46 10.74
CA ASP A 62 12.92 13.11 11.47
C ASP A 62 12.79 11.87 12.38
N ILE A 63 11.98 10.88 11.97
CA ILE A 63 11.74 9.65 12.73
C ILE A 63 12.86 8.65 12.48
N GLN A 64 13.57 8.28 13.53
CA GLN A 64 14.58 7.21 13.46
C GLN A 64 13.92 5.83 13.42
N ILE A 65 14.25 5.06 12.39
CA ILE A 65 13.78 3.69 12.25
C ILE A 65 14.84 2.73 12.79
N LYS A 66 14.45 1.86 13.71
CA LYS A 66 15.35 0.88 14.37
C LYS A 66 15.57 -0.37 13.50
N SER A 67 15.97 -0.19 12.24
CA SER A 67 16.34 -1.29 11.32
C SER A 67 17.19 -0.76 10.16
N ASP A 68 18.22 -1.50 9.78
CA ASP A 68 19.08 -1.16 8.63
C ASP A 68 18.35 -1.34 7.28
N ASP A 69 17.37 -2.26 7.23
CA ASP A 69 16.45 -2.42 6.10
C ASP A 69 14.99 -2.52 6.60
N PRO A 70 14.31 -1.38 6.79
CA PRO A 70 12.99 -1.37 7.40
C PRO A 70 11.88 -1.75 6.41
N ASN A 71 11.32 -2.95 6.60
CA ASN A 71 10.05 -3.36 5.98
C ASN A 71 8.83 -2.59 6.54
N ILE A 72 7.66 -2.77 5.90
CA ILE A 72 6.38 -2.16 6.28
C ILE A 72 6.03 -2.31 7.77
N ASN A 73 6.35 -3.44 8.41
CA ASN A 73 6.00 -3.64 9.83
C ASN A 73 6.84 -2.74 10.74
N HIS A 74 8.14 -2.60 10.46
CA HIS A 74 9.01 -1.67 11.19
C HIS A 74 8.57 -0.22 10.99
N LEU A 75 8.25 0.14 9.74
CA LEU A 75 7.83 1.49 9.37
C LEU A 75 6.49 1.88 10.00
N SER A 76 5.46 1.03 9.87
CA SER A 76 4.13 1.29 10.44
C SER A 76 4.17 1.35 11.97
N SER A 77 5.01 0.54 12.62
CA SER A 77 5.23 0.64 14.07
C SER A 77 5.86 1.97 14.46
N ALA A 78 6.89 2.43 13.72
CA ALA A 78 7.51 3.74 13.96
C ALA A 78 6.52 4.89 13.76
N LEU A 79 5.69 4.84 12.71
CA LEU A 79 4.64 5.85 12.49
C LEU A 79 3.60 5.86 13.61
N LEU A 80 3.23 4.70 14.16
CA LEU A 80 2.31 4.59 15.29
C LEU A 80 2.93 5.13 16.59
N GLU A 81 4.17 4.73 16.90
CA GLU A 81 4.90 5.20 18.09
C GLU A 81 5.01 6.73 18.13
N ASN A 82 5.18 7.34 16.96
CA ASN A 82 5.27 8.79 16.78
C ASN A 82 3.90 9.47 16.55
N LYS A 83 2.79 8.73 16.68
CA LYS A 83 1.40 9.23 16.56
C LYS A 83 1.09 9.90 15.20
N ILE A 84 1.78 9.49 14.13
CA ILE A 84 1.51 9.95 12.77
C ILE A 84 0.24 9.26 12.22
N ILE A 85 0.10 7.97 12.54
CA ILE A 85 -1.07 7.15 12.23
C ILE A 85 -1.79 6.74 13.51
N ASP A 86 -3.09 6.45 13.38
CA ASP A 86 -3.90 5.99 14.50
C ASP A 86 -3.72 4.49 14.74
N TYR A 87 -3.91 4.06 15.99
CA TYR A 87 -3.73 2.66 16.41
C TYR A 87 -4.58 1.66 15.62
N HIS A 88 -5.77 2.08 15.15
CA HIS A 88 -6.70 1.21 14.42
C HIS A 88 -6.24 0.93 12.98
N ILE A 89 -5.25 1.67 12.47
CA ILE A 89 -4.69 1.50 11.14
C ILE A 89 -3.62 0.39 11.11
N LEU A 90 -2.95 0.12 12.24
CA LEU A 90 -1.88 -0.88 12.28
C LEU A 90 -2.34 -2.30 11.86
N PRO A 91 -3.52 -2.80 12.28
CA PRO A 91 -4.05 -4.07 11.77
C PRO A 91 -4.23 -4.10 10.24
N TRP A 92 -4.50 -2.95 9.62
CA TRP A 92 -4.68 -2.86 8.16
C TRP A 92 -3.35 -3.06 7.43
N PHE A 93 -2.26 -2.48 7.95
CA PHE A 93 -0.91 -2.75 7.45
C PHE A 93 -0.57 -4.24 7.51
N ASN A 94 -0.82 -4.88 8.65
CA ASN A 94 -0.52 -6.30 8.83
C ASN A 94 -1.33 -7.19 7.88
N ALA A 95 -2.63 -6.93 7.77
CA ALA A 95 -3.50 -7.68 6.86
C ALA A 95 -3.07 -7.50 5.40
N PHE A 96 -2.86 -6.26 4.95
CA PHE A 96 -2.37 -5.98 3.60
C PHE A 96 -1.02 -6.66 3.32
N ASN A 97 -0.04 -6.48 4.21
CA ASN A 97 1.32 -6.99 4.03
C ASN A 97 1.34 -8.52 3.99
N SER A 98 0.47 -9.20 4.74
CA SER A 98 0.38 -10.67 4.73
C SER A 98 0.06 -11.27 3.35
N VAL A 99 -0.71 -10.56 2.53
CA VAL A 99 -1.09 -11.02 1.17
C VAL A 99 -0.14 -10.43 0.12
N ALA A 100 0.21 -9.14 0.25
CA ALA A 100 1.07 -8.46 -0.72
C ALA A 100 2.53 -8.94 -0.67
N ASN A 101 3.01 -9.43 0.49
CA ASN A 101 4.34 -10.02 0.61
C ASN A 101 4.43 -11.35 -0.15
N GLU A 102 3.38 -12.18 -0.10
CA GLU A 102 3.28 -13.41 -0.90
C GLU A 102 3.27 -13.08 -2.40
N ALA A 103 2.55 -12.01 -2.78
CA ALA A 103 2.54 -11.54 -4.16
C ALA A 103 3.91 -11.03 -4.66
N ALA A 104 4.71 -10.46 -3.77
CA ALA A 104 6.02 -9.91 -4.10
C ALA A 104 7.12 -10.96 -4.27
N HIS A 105 6.99 -12.09 -3.61
CA HIS A 105 8.06 -13.08 -3.56
C HIS A 105 7.89 -14.23 -4.55
N GLU A 106 6.71 -14.50 -5.12
CA GLU A 106 6.43 -15.72 -5.93
C GLU A 106 6.86 -17.04 -5.24
N ILE A 107 7.25 -17.00 -3.96
CA ILE A 107 7.76 -18.12 -3.20
C ILE A 107 6.57 -18.84 -2.59
N ASP A 108 6.22 -19.96 -3.21
CA ASP A 108 5.64 -21.13 -2.56
C ASP A 108 4.40 -20.89 -1.67
N SER A 109 3.45 -20.05 -2.09
CA SER A 109 2.16 -19.94 -1.40
C SER A 109 1.18 -21.01 -1.84
N SER A 110 1.58 -22.28 -1.65
CA SER A 110 0.70 -23.46 -1.79
C SER A 110 -0.70 -23.18 -1.25
N LYS A 111 -0.84 -22.48 -0.13
CA LYS A 111 -2.16 -22.17 0.46
C LYS A 111 -3.04 -21.13 -0.28
N ILE A 112 -2.49 -20.07 -0.86
CA ILE A 112 -3.27 -19.07 -1.62
C ILE A 112 -3.49 -19.57 -3.06
N PHE A 113 -2.51 -20.29 -3.61
CA PHE A 113 -2.57 -20.85 -4.95
C PHE A 113 -3.47 -22.11 -5.04
N GLU A 114 -3.76 -22.78 -3.93
CA GLU A 114 -4.70 -23.91 -3.86
C GLU A 114 -6.19 -23.50 -3.73
N MET A 115 -6.47 -22.21 -3.50
CA MET A 115 -7.86 -21.73 -3.40
C MET A 115 -8.57 -21.75 -4.75
N GLU A 116 -9.89 -21.90 -4.73
CA GLU A 116 -10.71 -21.67 -5.92
C GLU A 116 -10.49 -20.25 -6.44
N GLN A 117 -10.41 -20.10 -7.78
CA GLN A 117 -10.03 -18.85 -8.43
C GLN A 117 -10.94 -17.68 -8.04
N GLU A 118 -12.23 -17.91 -7.81
CA GLU A 118 -13.19 -16.89 -7.35
C GLU A 118 -12.83 -16.37 -5.96
N ILE A 119 -12.60 -17.27 -5.00
CA ILE A 119 -12.21 -16.91 -3.63
C ILE A 119 -10.87 -16.17 -3.62
N LYS A 120 -9.95 -16.59 -4.48
CA LYS A 120 -8.65 -15.93 -4.65
C LYS A 120 -8.79 -14.50 -5.17
N ASN A 121 -9.64 -14.29 -6.18
CA ASN A 121 -9.92 -12.96 -6.71
C ASN A 121 -10.58 -12.07 -5.64
N ASP A 122 -11.54 -12.58 -4.88
CA ASP A 122 -12.17 -11.85 -3.78
C ASP A 122 -11.17 -11.43 -2.70
N LEU A 123 -10.24 -12.33 -2.34
CA LEU A 123 -9.14 -12.04 -1.42
C LEU A 123 -8.25 -10.91 -1.96
N PHE A 124 -7.86 -10.98 -3.23
CA PHE A 124 -7.01 -9.97 -3.86
C PHE A 124 -7.70 -8.62 -3.97
N GLU A 125 -8.95 -8.57 -4.43
CA GLU A 125 -9.72 -7.32 -4.51
C GLU A 125 -9.93 -6.67 -3.15
N THR A 126 -10.17 -7.48 -2.12
CA THR A 126 -10.30 -7.00 -0.74
C THR A 126 -8.96 -6.42 -0.25
N THR A 127 -7.86 -7.11 -0.53
CA THR A 127 -6.51 -6.65 -0.18
C THR A 127 -6.15 -5.36 -0.92
N ILE A 128 -6.51 -5.25 -2.20
CA ILE A 128 -6.33 -4.03 -3.01
C ILE A 128 -7.11 -2.87 -2.41
N LYS A 129 -8.39 -3.05 -2.05
CA LYS A 129 -9.20 -2.01 -1.40
C LYS A 129 -8.56 -1.56 -0.08
N LEU A 130 -8.05 -2.49 0.71
CA LEU A 130 -7.33 -2.19 1.95
C LEU A 130 -6.07 -1.36 1.69
N GLY A 131 -5.27 -1.74 0.69
CA GLY A 131 -4.07 -1.00 0.31
C GLY A 131 -4.38 0.39 -0.26
N GLN A 132 -5.44 0.54 -1.05
CA GLN A 132 -5.94 1.85 -1.49
C GLN A 132 -6.30 2.75 -0.30
N HIS A 133 -6.98 2.20 0.72
CA HIS A 133 -7.27 2.93 1.95
C HIS A 133 -6.01 3.33 2.72
N LEU A 134 -5.03 2.43 2.86
CA LEU A 134 -3.73 2.73 3.47
C LEU A 134 -3.00 3.86 2.74
N ILE A 135 -2.96 3.82 1.41
CA ILE A 135 -2.33 4.88 0.60
C ILE A 135 -3.02 6.22 0.84
N LEU A 136 -4.36 6.26 0.85
CA LEU A 136 -5.10 7.51 1.15
C LEU A 136 -4.78 8.04 2.55
N GLN A 137 -4.69 7.16 3.54
CA GLN A 137 -4.31 7.54 4.91
C GLN A 137 -2.89 8.11 4.94
N LEU A 138 -1.93 7.47 4.30
CA LEU A 138 -0.54 7.93 4.24
C LEU A 138 -0.40 9.26 3.49
N PHE A 139 -1.07 9.42 2.36
CA PHE A 139 -1.08 10.68 1.60
C PHE A 139 -1.69 11.85 2.37
N SER A 140 -2.54 11.59 3.36
CA SER A 140 -3.05 12.65 4.25
C SER A 140 -2.00 13.15 5.25
N LYS A 141 -0.87 12.43 5.40
CA LYS A 141 0.23 12.73 6.34
C LYS A 141 1.48 13.30 5.64
N VAL A 142 1.57 13.14 4.32
CA VAL A 142 2.44 13.94 3.44
C VAL A 142 1.83 15.30 3.22
#